data_AF-A0A7W1NEM0-F1
#
_entry.id   AF-A0A7W1NEM0-F1
#
_cell.length_a   1.000
_cell.length_b   1.000
_cell.length_c   1.000
_cell.angle_alpha   90.00
_cell.angle_beta   90.00
_cell.angle_gamma   90.00
#
_symmetry.space_group_name_H-M   'P 1'
#
loop_
_entity.id
_entity.type
_entity.pdbx_description
1 polymer ?
#
loop_
_entity_poly.entity_id
_entity_poly.type
_entity_poly.pdbx_seq_one_letter_code
_entity_poly.pdbx_strand_id
1 'polypeptide(L)'
;MVRSLMTARRFRFDAVAAALYVDRRGAPGNKQYGIFDLSAKIRLQSAIASLSPRLRVRDRQRLWITETNWPLAGTGESAPTSPAECVNEDEYADYLRAYYQQAYATGLVERVYWWQLVAAGYGLVDPRGGTLRRRAGFHVLHKLLSGETELGYSGSRRLSLA
;
A
#
# COMPACT_ATOMS: atom_id res chain seq x y z
N MET A 1 7.91 -13.39 4.85
CA MET A 1 7.59 -13.69 3.43
C MET A 1 8.51 -14.75 2.81
N VAL A 2 9.80 -14.47 2.55
CA VAL A 2 10.70 -15.36 1.76
C VAL A 2 10.76 -16.80 2.27
N ARG A 3 10.98 -17.00 3.59
CA ARG A 3 11.07 -18.34 4.19
C ARG A 3 9.84 -19.20 3.89
N SER A 4 8.65 -18.62 4.01
CA SER A 4 7.38 -19.31 3.75
C SER A 4 7.20 -19.61 2.27
N LEU A 5 7.71 -18.78 1.38
CA LEU A 5 7.61 -18.96 -0.07
C LEU A 5 8.62 -19.97 -0.64
N MET A 6 9.79 -20.13 -0.01
CA MET A 6 10.89 -20.96 -0.54
C MET A 6 11.08 -22.30 0.20
N THR A 7 10.15 -22.68 1.08
CA THR A 7 10.28 -23.89 1.89
C THR A 7 9.88 -25.18 1.14
N ALA A 8 10.40 -26.32 1.59
CA ALA A 8 10.02 -27.66 1.13
C ALA A 8 8.70 -28.19 1.76
N ARG A 9 8.15 -27.54 2.79
CA ARG A 9 6.94 -27.97 3.53
C ARG A 9 5.68 -28.00 2.65
N ARG A 10 4.84 -29.04 2.79
CA ARG A 10 3.70 -29.31 1.90
C ARG A 10 2.46 -28.46 2.20
N PHE A 11 2.48 -27.20 1.75
CA PHE A 11 1.30 -26.34 1.68
C PHE A 11 1.35 -25.49 0.39
N ARG A 12 0.24 -24.83 0.06
CA ARG A 12 0.11 -23.93 -1.09
C ARG A 12 -0.49 -22.60 -0.65
N PHE A 13 -0.07 -21.52 -1.30
CA PHE A 13 -0.70 -20.21 -1.17
C PHE A 13 -1.48 -19.90 -2.44
N ASP A 14 -2.59 -19.17 -2.28
CA ASP A 14 -3.40 -18.64 -3.39
C ASP A 14 -3.03 -17.21 -3.76
N ALA A 15 -2.34 -16.49 -2.88
CA ALA A 15 -1.84 -15.14 -3.09
C ALA A 15 -0.66 -14.86 -2.16
N VAL A 16 0.10 -13.81 -2.47
CA VAL A 16 1.17 -13.27 -1.63
C VAL A 16 0.69 -11.95 -1.05
N ALA A 17 0.65 -11.86 0.27
CA ALA A 17 0.34 -10.62 0.97
C ALA A 17 1.62 -9.99 1.53
N ALA A 18 1.68 -8.66 1.53
CA ALA A 18 2.78 -7.91 2.13
C ALA A 18 2.30 -6.64 2.83
N ALA A 19 2.86 -6.41 4.02
CA ALA A 19 2.97 -5.08 4.58
C ALA A 19 4.09 -4.34 3.84
N LEU A 20 3.75 -3.35 3.03
CA LEU A 20 4.66 -2.70 2.11
C LEU A 20 4.76 -1.20 2.37
N TYR A 21 5.40 -0.86 3.48
CA TYR A 21 5.82 0.50 3.76
C TYR A 21 7.05 0.87 2.92
N VAL A 22 7.03 2.09 2.38
CA VAL A 22 8.19 2.77 1.81
C VAL A 22 8.98 3.48 2.90
N ASP A 23 10.04 4.21 2.53
CA ASP A 23 10.59 5.20 3.45
C ASP A 23 9.51 6.28 3.68
N ARG A 24 8.83 6.20 4.83
CA ARG A 24 7.68 7.07 5.18
C ARG A 24 8.11 8.53 5.39
N ARG A 25 9.41 8.84 5.23
CA ARG A 25 10.00 10.19 5.14
C ARG A 25 9.84 10.76 3.74
N GLY A 26 8.59 10.95 3.33
CA GLY A 26 8.21 11.54 2.04
C GLY A 26 7.47 10.60 1.10
N ALA A 27 7.46 10.97 -0.18
CA ALA A 27 6.62 10.37 -1.22
C ALA A 27 6.96 8.89 -1.49
N PRO A 28 6.02 8.09 -2.01
CA PRO A 28 6.26 6.68 -2.36
C PRO A 28 7.37 6.44 -3.41
N GLY A 29 7.71 7.47 -4.20
CA GLY A 29 8.84 7.44 -5.12
C GLY A 29 10.21 7.60 -4.47
N ASN A 30 10.27 7.95 -3.18
CA ASN A 30 11.53 8.09 -2.47
C ASN A 30 12.22 6.74 -2.31
N LYS A 31 13.55 6.73 -2.50
CA LYS A 31 14.35 5.52 -2.43
C LYS A 31 14.81 5.26 -1.01
N GLN A 32 14.43 4.11 -0.47
CA GLN A 32 15.03 3.56 0.74
C GLN A 32 16.37 2.89 0.41
N TYR A 33 17.41 3.12 1.22
CA TYR A 33 18.77 2.61 1.00
C TYR A 33 19.35 2.97 -0.39
N GLY A 34 18.89 4.06 -1.00
CA GLY A 34 19.36 4.55 -2.30
C GLY A 34 18.88 3.77 -3.54
N ILE A 35 18.25 2.61 -3.38
CA ILE A 35 17.85 1.74 -4.51
C ILE A 35 16.41 1.24 -4.47
N PHE A 36 15.72 1.33 -3.33
CA PHE A 36 14.38 0.74 -3.16
C PHE A 36 13.28 1.81 -3.01
N ASP A 37 12.73 2.27 -4.12
CA ASP A 37 11.41 2.94 -4.15
C ASP A 37 10.26 1.92 -4.11
N LEU A 38 9.01 2.40 -4.12
CA LEU A 38 7.82 1.54 -4.15
C LEU A 38 7.85 0.53 -5.31
N SER A 39 8.14 1.00 -6.53
CA SER A 39 8.13 0.15 -7.73
C SER A 39 9.20 -0.95 -7.67
N ALA A 40 10.41 -0.61 -7.21
CA ALA A 40 11.51 -1.55 -7.03
C ALA A 40 11.17 -2.61 -5.97
N LYS A 41 10.54 -2.21 -4.86
CA LYS A 41 10.08 -3.14 -3.82
C LYS A 41 8.99 -4.08 -4.32
N ILE A 42 8.03 -3.58 -5.10
CA ILE A 42 6.98 -4.40 -5.73
C ILE A 42 7.60 -5.42 -6.70
N ARG A 43 8.52 -4.97 -7.58
CA ARG A 43 9.22 -5.86 -8.52
C ARG A 43 9.99 -6.96 -7.80
N LEU A 44 10.70 -6.64 -6.72
CA LEU A 44 11.40 -7.62 -5.91
C LEU A 44 10.44 -8.67 -5.32
N GLN A 45 9.32 -8.23 -4.73
CA GLN A 45 8.33 -9.14 -4.17
C GLN A 45 7.67 -10.03 -5.23
N SER A 46 7.33 -9.45 -6.38
CA SER A 46 6.80 -10.18 -7.53
C SER A 46 7.80 -11.22 -8.05
N ALA A 47 9.10 -10.90 -8.09
CA ALA A 47 10.13 -11.85 -8.48
C ALA A 47 10.26 -13.01 -7.47
N ILE A 48 10.18 -12.72 -6.17
CA ILE A 48 10.19 -13.77 -5.13
C ILE A 48 8.95 -14.66 -5.26
N ALA A 49 7.77 -14.06 -5.49
CA ALA A 49 6.52 -14.79 -5.70
C ALA A 49 6.58 -15.68 -6.95
N SER A 50 7.13 -15.18 -8.05
CA SER A 50 7.22 -15.91 -9.32
C SER A 50 8.16 -17.11 -9.27
N LEU A 51 9.17 -17.09 -8.39
CA LEU A 51 10.10 -18.19 -8.16
C LEU A 51 9.63 -19.18 -7.09
N SER A 52 8.58 -18.85 -6.33
CA SER A 52 8.15 -19.65 -5.21
C SER A 52 7.66 -21.05 -5.65
N PRO A 53 8.20 -22.13 -5.07
CA PRO A 53 7.66 -23.47 -5.24
C PRO A 53 6.37 -23.69 -4.44
N ARG A 54 5.82 -22.69 -3.72
CA ARG A 54 4.59 -22.78 -2.92
C ARG A 54 3.37 -22.13 -3.58
N LEU A 55 3.54 -21.39 -4.67
CA LEU A 55 2.47 -20.86 -5.50
C LEU A 55 2.25 -21.73 -6.73
N ARG A 56 1.00 -21.86 -7.20
CA ARG A 56 0.72 -22.43 -8.52
C ARG A 56 1.10 -21.40 -9.59
N VAL A 57 1.38 -21.86 -10.81
CA VAL A 57 1.76 -20.96 -11.92
C VAL A 57 0.76 -19.81 -12.10
N ARG A 58 -0.54 -20.12 -12.05
CA ARG A 58 -1.63 -19.14 -12.16
C ARG A 58 -1.70 -18.11 -11.01
N ASP A 59 -1.16 -18.46 -9.83
CA ASP A 59 -1.28 -17.66 -8.61
C ASP A 59 -0.04 -16.77 -8.39
N ARG A 60 1.03 -16.95 -9.19
CA ARG A 60 2.29 -16.20 -9.06
C ARG A 60 2.18 -14.69 -9.31
N GLN A 61 1.11 -14.25 -9.96
CA GLN A 61 0.82 -12.84 -10.24
C GLN A 61 -0.10 -12.20 -9.19
N ARG A 62 -0.50 -12.94 -8.15
CA ARG A 62 -1.46 -12.50 -7.14
C ARG A 62 -0.74 -11.88 -5.95
N LEU A 63 -0.18 -10.69 -6.14
CA LEU A 63 0.46 -9.91 -5.08
C LEU A 63 -0.53 -8.88 -4.52
N TRP A 64 -0.75 -8.94 -3.21
CA TRP A 64 -1.61 -8.05 -2.46
C TRP A 64 -0.78 -7.22 -1.49
N ILE A 65 -0.93 -5.91 -1.55
CA ILE A 65 -0.41 -5.00 -0.53
C ILE A 65 -1.50 -4.87 0.52
N THR A 66 -1.31 -5.48 1.68
CA THR A 66 -2.33 -5.57 2.73
C THR A 66 -2.18 -4.50 3.81
N GLU A 67 -1.01 -3.86 3.87
CA GLU A 67 -0.74 -2.86 4.88
C GLU A 67 0.23 -1.79 4.36
N THR A 68 -0.21 -0.53 4.37
CA THR A 68 0.59 0.67 4.06
C THR A 68 -0.16 1.92 4.54
N ASN A 69 0.59 2.97 4.91
CA ASN A 69 0.12 4.34 5.21
C ASN A 69 1.30 5.26 5.55
N TRP A 70 0.95 6.51 5.86
CA TRP A 70 1.86 7.50 6.44
C TRP A 70 1.45 7.93 7.84
N PRO A 71 2.40 8.30 8.71
CA PRO A 71 2.07 8.84 10.01
C PRO A 71 1.71 10.32 9.86
N LEU A 72 0.71 10.77 10.60
CA LEU A 72 0.18 12.13 10.50
C LEU A 72 0.76 13.02 11.59
N ALA A 73 1.20 14.22 11.20
CA ALA A 73 1.66 15.25 12.11
C ALA A 73 0.51 15.76 12.99
N GLY A 74 0.83 16.31 14.17
CA GLY A 74 -0.18 16.85 15.09
C GLY A 74 -1.06 15.78 15.76
N THR A 75 -0.61 14.53 15.82
CA THR A 75 -1.36 13.41 16.43
C THR A 75 -0.76 12.92 17.75
N GLY A 76 0.32 13.52 18.23
CA GLY A 76 0.93 13.23 19.53
C GLY A 76 1.32 11.76 19.67
N GLU A 77 1.05 11.16 20.83
CA GLU A 77 1.34 9.74 21.12
C GLU A 77 0.61 8.74 20.21
N SER A 78 -0.39 9.20 19.44
CA SER A 78 -1.05 8.35 18.45
C SER A 78 -0.19 8.10 17.20
N ALA A 79 0.83 8.93 16.94
CA ALA A 79 1.75 8.71 15.84
C ALA A 79 2.64 7.49 16.13
N PRO A 80 2.77 6.52 15.21
CA PRO A 80 3.53 5.29 15.43
C PRO A 80 5.05 5.47 15.28
N THR A 81 5.52 6.70 15.13
CA THR A 81 6.91 7.05 14.82
C THR A 81 7.23 8.46 15.31
N SER A 82 8.47 8.92 15.13
CA SER A 82 8.86 10.27 15.53
C SER A 82 8.18 11.35 14.67
N PRO A 83 8.11 12.60 15.16
CA PRO A 83 7.56 13.72 14.40
C PRO A 83 8.27 13.96 13.06
N ALA A 84 9.54 13.58 12.92
CA ALA A 84 10.34 13.80 11.71
C ALA A 84 9.87 12.96 10.51
N GLU A 85 9.16 11.85 10.74
CA GLU A 85 8.57 11.04 9.67
C GLU A 85 7.10 11.39 9.40
N CYS A 86 6.50 12.25 10.21
CA CYS A 86 5.09 12.58 10.10
C CYS A 86 4.83 13.59 8.98
N VAL A 87 3.75 13.38 8.24
CA VAL A 87 3.31 14.24 7.13
C VAL A 87 2.02 14.97 7.50
N ASN A 88 1.73 16.07 6.82
CA ASN A 88 0.43 16.74 6.99
C ASN A 88 -0.70 16.00 6.24
N GLU A 89 -1.96 16.40 6.45
CA GLU A 89 -3.12 15.71 5.85
C GLU A 89 -3.16 15.79 4.31
N ASP A 90 -2.64 16.87 3.72
CA ASP A 90 -2.62 17.06 2.27
C ASP A 90 -1.52 16.21 1.62
N GLU A 91 -0.32 16.20 2.18
CA GLU A 91 0.77 15.30 1.79
C GLU A 91 0.34 13.84 1.90
N TYR A 92 -0.34 13.48 2.99
CA TYR A 92 -0.89 12.14 3.18
C TYR A 92 -1.86 11.77 2.05
N ALA A 93 -2.74 12.69 1.65
CA ALA A 93 -3.70 12.47 0.58
C ALA A 93 -3.03 12.32 -0.79
N ASP A 94 -2.02 13.15 -1.07
CA ASP A 94 -1.21 13.07 -2.30
C ASP A 94 -0.40 11.78 -2.37
N TYR A 95 0.21 11.36 -1.26
CA TYR A 95 1.00 10.14 -1.17
C TYR A 95 0.12 8.90 -1.29
N LEU A 96 -1.10 8.93 -0.74
CA LEU A 96 -2.10 7.89 -0.98
C LEU A 96 -2.39 7.73 -2.47
N ARG A 97 -2.73 8.81 -3.16
CA ARG A 97 -2.99 8.78 -4.61
C ARG A 97 -1.78 8.24 -5.38
N ALA A 98 -0.60 8.80 -5.10
CA ALA A 98 0.63 8.40 -5.76
C ALA A 98 0.98 6.92 -5.50
N TYR A 99 0.75 6.41 -4.29
CA TYR A 99 1.00 5.01 -3.96
C TYR A 99 0.12 4.08 -4.79
N TYR A 100 -1.19 4.34 -4.84
CA TYR A 100 -2.13 3.56 -5.64
C TYR A 100 -1.73 3.57 -7.12
N GLN A 101 -1.47 4.76 -7.68
CA GLN A 101 -1.11 4.93 -9.08
C GLN A 101 0.21 4.23 -9.42
N GLN A 102 1.26 4.42 -8.61
CA GLN A 102 2.55 3.79 -8.84
C GLN A 102 2.47 2.26 -8.67
N ALA A 103 1.74 1.77 -7.68
CA ALA A 103 1.58 0.35 -7.46
C ALA A 103 0.89 -0.33 -8.65
N TYR A 104 -0.22 0.21 -9.15
CA TYR A 104 -0.93 -0.36 -10.29
C TYR A 104 -0.22 -0.11 -11.63
N ALA A 105 0.55 0.96 -11.77
CA ALA A 105 1.38 1.19 -12.95
C ALA A 105 2.44 0.11 -13.15
N THR A 106 2.82 -0.61 -12.08
CA THR A 106 3.73 -1.77 -12.23
C THR A 106 3.12 -2.93 -13.02
N GLY A 107 1.78 -3.06 -13.01
CA GLY A 107 1.09 -4.24 -13.54
C GLY A 107 1.31 -5.53 -12.72
N LEU A 108 1.97 -5.45 -11.56
CA LEU A 108 2.37 -6.60 -10.74
C LEU A 108 1.55 -6.75 -9.45
N VAL A 109 0.64 -5.82 -9.16
CA VAL A 109 -0.18 -5.80 -7.94
C VAL A 109 -1.65 -6.03 -8.29
N GLU A 110 -2.27 -7.03 -7.67
CA GLU A 110 -3.70 -7.32 -7.84
C GLU A 110 -4.56 -6.43 -6.94
N ARG A 111 -4.11 -6.16 -5.71
CA ARG A 111 -4.89 -5.43 -4.70
C ARG A 111 -4.01 -4.56 -3.81
N VAL A 112 -4.50 -3.39 -3.46
CA VAL A 112 -3.91 -2.48 -2.46
C VAL A 112 -4.95 -2.15 -1.40
N TYR A 113 -4.63 -2.47 -0.15
CA TYR A 113 -5.41 -2.15 1.03
C TYR A 113 -4.69 -1.07 1.83
N TRP A 114 -5.42 -0.01 2.15
CA TRP A 114 -4.92 1.10 2.93
C TRP A 114 -5.18 0.89 4.42
N TRP A 115 -4.12 0.95 5.24
CA TRP A 115 -4.19 0.68 6.67
C TRP A 115 -4.11 2.00 7.45
N GLN A 116 -5.05 2.48 8.21
CA GLN A 116 -6.39 1.99 8.44
C GLN A 116 -7.39 3.07 8.04
N LEU A 117 -8.66 2.67 7.91
CA LEU A 117 -9.72 3.61 7.69
C LEU A 117 -9.89 4.57 8.89
N VAL A 118 -9.95 4.05 10.12
CA VAL A 118 -10.18 4.85 11.33
C VAL A 118 -9.00 4.69 12.29
N ALA A 119 -8.20 5.75 12.44
CA ALA A 119 -7.09 5.81 13.38
C ALA A 119 -6.62 7.25 13.59
N ALA A 120 -6.29 7.62 14.82
CA ALA A 120 -5.87 8.98 15.15
C ALA A 120 -4.55 9.37 14.46
N GLY A 121 -3.54 8.49 14.48
CA GLY A 121 -2.18 8.83 14.05
C GLY A 121 -1.85 8.61 12.57
N TYR A 122 -2.70 7.94 11.81
CA TYR A 122 -2.40 7.53 10.42
C TYR A 122 -3.64 7.10 9.64
N GLY A 123 -4.84 7.25 10.20
CA GLY A 123 -6.08 6.80 9.55
C GLY A 123 -6.69 7.87 8.65
N LEU A 124 -7.54 7.42 7.73
CA LEU A 124 -8.31 8.30 6.83
C LEU A 124 -9.44 9.06 7.56
N VAL A 125 -9.83 8.56 8.72
CA VAL A 125 -10.85 9.13 9.62
C VAL A 125 -10.22 9.33 10.98
N ASP A 126 -10.34 10.55 11.51
CA ASP A 126 -9.92 10.94 12.85
C ASP A 126 -11.05 10.64 13.85
N PRO A 127 -10.85 9.72 14.83
CA PRO A 127 -11.85 9.39 15.83
C PRO A 127 -11.79 10.27 17.09
N ARG A 128 -10.88 11.26 17.15
CA ARG A 128 -10.71 12.11 18.34
C ARG A 128 -11.86 13.11 18.48
N GLY A 129 -12.09 13.56 19.72
CA GLY A 129 -13.09 14.60 20.00
C GLY A 129 -14.55 14.14 19.87
N GLY A 130 -14.82 12.83 19.98
CA GLY A 130 -16.18 12.28 19.98
C GLY A 130 -16.88 12.29 18.63
N THR A 131 -16.17 12.56 17.53
CA THR A 131 -16.71 12.54 16.16
C THR A 131 -15.82 11.74 15.22
N LEU A 132 -16.38 11.30 14.09
CA LEU A 132 -15.65 10.64 13.00
C LEU A 132 -15.38 11.65 11.87
N ARG A 133 -14.29 12.41 11.99
CA ARG A 133 -13.92 13.42 10.98
C ARG A 133 -13.15 12.77 9.84
N ARG A 134 -13.71 12.81 8.63
CA ARG A 134 -13.02 12.39 7.40
C ARG A 134 -11.89 13.37 7.07
N ARG A 135 -10.69 12.85 6.83
CA ARG A 135 -9.52 13.62 6.38
C ARG A 135 -9.51 13.79 4.86
N ALA A 136 -8.61 14.60 4.33
CA ALA A 136 -8.43 14.77 2.88
C ALA A 136 -8.24 13.42 2.15
N GLY A 137 -7.39 12.54 2.70
CA GLY A 137 -7.14 11.21 2.15
C GLY A 137 -8.37 10.31 2.00
N PHE A 138 -9.39 10.47 2.85
CA PHE A 138 -10.65 9.72 2.73
C PHE A 138 -11.34 10.00 1.38
N HIS A 139 -11.43 11.28 1.03
CA HIS A 139 -12.10 11.72 -0.19
C HIS A 139 -11.27 11.34 -1.43
N VAL A 140 -9.94 11.38 -1.34
CA VAL A 140 -9.06 10.88 -2.41
C VAL A 140 -9.27 9.39 -2.65
N LEU A 141 -9.29 8.57 -1.59
CA LEU A 141 -9.55 7.15 -1.73
C LEU A 141 -10.94 6.89 -2.32
N HIS A 142 -11.97 7.62 -1.89
CA HIS A 142 -13.31 7.54 -2.47
C HIS A 142 -13.29 7.80 -3.99
N LYS A 143 -12.62 8.86 -4.45
CA LYS A 143 -12.50 9.20 -5.87
C LYS A 143 -11.76 8.13 -6.68
N LEU A 144 -10.71 7.55 -6.10
CA LEU A 144 -9.98 6.45 -6.73
C LEU A 144 -10.84 5.19 -6.90
N LEU A 145 -11.61 4.83 -5.87
CA LEU A 145 -12.45 3.62 -5.86
C LEU A 145 -13.72 3.77 -6.70
N SER A 146 -14.29 4.98 -6.78
CA SER A 146 -15.45 5.29 -7.64
C SER A 146 -15.08 5.47 -9.11
N GLY A 147 -13.79 5.56 -9.43
CA GLY A 147 -13.30 5.80 -10.80
C GLY A 147 -13.37 7.26 -11.24
N GLU A 148 -13.71 8.20 -10.34
CA GLU A 148 -13.58 9.65 -10.58
C GLU A 148 -12.12 10.07 -10.77
N THR A 149 -11.17 9.30 -10.25
CA THR A 149 -9.73 9.49 -10.44
C THR A 149 -9.09 8.18 -10.88
N GLU A 150 -8.21 8.24 -11.88
CA GLU A 150 -7.56 7.05 -12.41
C GLU A 150 -6.61 6.39 -11.41
N LEU A 151 -6.73 5.06 -11.32
CA LEU A 151 -5.88 4.20 -10.48
C LEU A 151 -4.50 3.92 -11.09
N GLY A 152 -4.20 4.39 -12.30
CA GLY A 152 -2.86 4.26 -12.90
C GLY A 152 -2.53 2.87 -13.47
N TYR A 153 -3.52 2.06 -13.86
CA TYR A 153 -3.27 0.75 -14.46
C TYR A 153 -2.42 0.81 -15.73
N SER A 154 -1.39 -0.03 -15.78
CA SER A 154 -0.66 -0.35 -17.01
C SER A 154 -1.45 -1.39 -17.80
N GLY A 155 -2.07 -0.98 -18.92
CA GLY A 155 -2.83 -1.86 -19.82
C GLY A 155 -4.30 -2.13 -19.42
N SER A 156 -5.03 -2.87 -20.26
CA SER A 156 -6.49 -3.07 -20.26
C SER A 156 -7.09 -3.86 -19.07
N ARG A 157 -6.49 -3.83 -17.87
CA ARG A 157 -7.13 -4.37 -16.67
C ARG A 157 -7.81 -3.23 -15.91
N ARG A 158 -9.05 -2.93 -16.29
CA ARG A 158 -9.99 -2.32 -15.34
C ARG A 158 -10.43 -3.40 -14.36
N LEU A 159 -10.40 -3.10 -13.06
CA LEU A 159 -11.08 -3.95 -12.08
C LEU A 159 -12.56 -4.03 -12.47
N SER A 160 -13.05 -5.24 -12.76
CA SER A 160 -14.47 -5.53 -12.60
C SER A 160 -14.72 -5.45 -11.10
N LEU A 161 -15.33 -4.36 -10.64
CA LEU A 161 -15.96 -4.35 -9.33
C LEU A 161 -17.09 -5.39 -9.42
N ALA A 162 -16.92 -6.48 -8.67
CA ALA A 162 -17.93 -7.53 -8.53
C ALA A 162 -19.04 -7.07 -7.57
#